data_AF-A0A7X1BRW9-F1
#
_entry.id   AF-A0A7X1BRW9-F1
#
_cell.length_a   1.000
_cell.length_b   1.000
_cell.length_c   1.000
_cell.angle_alpha   90.00
_cell.angle_beta   90.00
_cell.angle_gamma   90.00
#
_symmetry.space_group_name_H-M   'P 1'
#
loop_
_entity.id
_entity.type
_entity.pdbx_description
1 polymer ?
#
loop_
_entity_poly.entity_id
_entity_poly.type
_entity_poly.pdbx_seq_one_letter_code
_entity_poly.pdbx_strand_id
1 'polypeptide(L)'
;MARPSNIDKLPENVRAELHAELLRTNFTCYEWLSSWLADKGFTVSKSALQRYAVAHKNEILSLQEVSKFHQSHLRLTALNVAAVLSPQKDLGSLKNDADAILKWALFGF
;
A
#
# COMPACT_ATOMS: atom_id res chain seq x y z
N MET A 1 27.45 21.09 -3.42
CA MET A 1 26.80 20.58 -2.20
C MET A 1 25.31 20.38 -2.50
N ALA A 2 24.84 19.15 -2.55
CA ALA A 2 23.43 18.86 -2.83
C ALA A 2 22.58 19.32 -1.64
N ARG A 3 21.68 20.29 -1.85
CA ARG A 3 20.71 20.72 -0.82
C ARG A 3 19.94 19.49 -0.33
N PRO A 4 19.79 19.30 0.99
CA PRO A 4 18.98 18.19 1.51
C PRO A 4 17.59 18.31 0.91
N SER A 5 17.16 17.25 0.22
CA SER A 5 15.85 17.21 -0.41
C SER A 5 14.82 17.40 0.68
N ASN A 6 13.90 18.36 0.51
CA ASN A 6 12.87 18.72 1.50
C ASN A 6 11.98 17.53 1.93
N ILE A 7 12.08 16.42 1.19
CA ILE A 7 11.42 15.14 1.42
C ILE A 7 11.92 14.44 2.70
N ASP A 8 13.20 14.56 3.04
CA ASP A 8 13.74 13.94 4.27
C ASP A 8 13.18 14.58 5.54
N LYS A 9 12.69 15.83 5.44
CA LYS A 9 12.02 16.54 6.53
C LYS A 9 10.54 16.22 6.65
N LEU A 10 9.98 15.43 5.73
CA LEU A 10 8.58 15.03 5.82
C LEU A 10 8.40 14.11 7.03
N PRO A 11 7.36 14.35 7.85
CA PRO A 11 7.01 13.44 8.93
C PRO A 11 6.61 12.08 8.36
N GLU A 12 6.82 11.03 9.17
CA GLU A 12 6.68 9.64 8.73
C GLU A 12 5.28 9.34 8.17
N ASN A 13 4.23 9.95 8.73
CA ASN A 13 2.86 9.83 8.22
C ASN A 13 2.73 10.34 6.78
N VAL A 14 3.29 11.52 6.47
CA VAL A 14 3.22 12.10 5.12
C VAL A 14 4.10 11.31 4.16
N ARG A 15 5.21 10.76 4.63
CA ARG A 15 6.08 9.87 3.84
C ARG A 15 5.38 8.56 3.47
N ALA A 16 4.65 7.96 4.41
CA ALA A 16 3.86 6.76 4.14
C ALA A 16 2.72 7.02 3.14
N GLU A 17 2.00 8.13 3.28
CA GLU A 17 1.00 8.55 2.29
C GLU A 17 1.64 8.80 0.92
N LEU A 18 2.80 9.43 0.88
CA LEU A 18 3.56 9.67 -0.35
C LEU A 18 3.95 8.35 -1.03
N HIS A 19 4.38 7.34 -0.27
CA HIS A 19 4.70 6.02 -0.80
C HIS A 19 3.47 5.34 -1.41
N ALA A 20 2.33 5.39 -0.72
CA ALA A 20 1.06 4.85 -1.23
C ALA A 20 0.64 5.54 -2.55
N GLU A 21 0.85 6.84 -2.63
CA GLU A 21 0.48 7.65 -3.77
C GLU A 21 1.45 7.48 -4.96
N LEU A 22 2.74 7.32 -4.69
CA LEU A 22 3.75 6.92 -5.67
C LEU A 22 3.43 5.54 -6.27
N LEU A 23 2.97 4.60 -5.45
CA LEU A 23 2.50 3.30 -5.91
C LEU A 23 1.23 3.42 -6.76
N ARG A 24 0.24 4.20 -6.30
CA ARG A 24 -1.03 4.42 -7.01
C ARG A 24 -0.82 4.99 -8.42
N THR A 25 0.16 5.88 -8.56
CA THR A 25 0.51 6.54 -9.83
C THR A 25 1.62 5.82 -10.61
N ASN A 26 2.05 4.64 -10.14
CA ASN A 26 3.13 3.85 -10.72
C ASN A 26 4.41 4.66 -11.00
N PHE A 27 4.73 5.61 -10.12
CA PHE A 27 5.91 6.49 -10.23
C PHE A 27 5.95 7.32 -11.53
N THR A 28 4.80 7.79 -12.03
CA THR A 28 4.74 8.62 -13.26
C THR A 28 4.25 10.05 -13.02
N CYS A 29 3.33 10.27 -12.07
CA CYS A 29 2.64 11.56 -11.89
C CYS A 29 3.33 12.52 -10.90
N TYR A 30 4.64 12.73 -11.03
CA TYR A 30 5.43 13.54 -10.09
C TYR A 30 4.98 15.01 -9.97
N GLU A 31 4.36 15.56 -11.02
CA GLU A 31 3.90 16.95 -11.07
C GLU A 31 2.66 17.17 -10.18
N TRP A 32 1.73 16.21 -10.25
CA TRP A 32 0.56 16.19 -9.39
C TRP A 32 0.96 15.91 -7.93
N LEU A 33 1.88 14.96 -7.69
CA LEU A 33 2.41 14.68 -6.35
C LEU A 33 3.12 15.89 -5.72
N SER A 34 3.85 16.65 -6.52
CA SER A 34 4.50 17.92 -6.09
C SER A 34 3.45 18.95 -5.67
N SER A 35 2.37 19.09 -6.44
CA SER A 35 1.25 19.97 -6.11
C SER A 35 0.49 19.51 -4.86
N TRP A 36 0.27 18.20 -4.71
CA TRP A 36 -0.36 17.60 -3.53
C TRP A 36 0.46 17.82 -2.24
N LEU A 37 1.79 17.67 -2.32
CA LEU A 37 2.67 18.01 -1.22
C LEU A 37 2.64 19.52 -0.90
N ALA A 38 2.58 20.37 -1.92
CA ALA A 38 2.50 21.82 -1.74
C ALA A 38 1.20 22.25 -1.05
N ASP A 39 0.07 21.62 -1.36
CA ASP A 39 -1.23 21.83 -0.69
C ASP A 39 -1.14 21.50 0.81
N LYS A 40 -0.37 20.46 1.18
CA LYS A 40 -0.07 20.10 2.57
C LYS A 40 0.96 21.01 3.26
N GLY A 41 1.44 22.05 2.57
CA GLY A 41 2.45 22.99 3.08
C GLY A 41 3.90 22.56 2.85
N PHE A 42 4.15 21.50 2.08
CA PHE A 42 5.48 20.99 1.80
C PHE A 42 5.89 21.25 0.34
N THR A 43 6.73 22.27 0.12
CA THR A 43 7.24 22.56 -1.22
C THR A 43 8.34 21.58 -1.61
N VAL A 44 8.01 20.60 -2.46
CA VAL A 44 8.94 19.61 -3.02
C VAL A 44 8.93 19.70 -4.53
N SER A 45 10.08 19.92 -5.16
CA SER A 45 10.19 19.95 -6.62
C SER A 45 10.09 18.55 -7.24
N LYS A 46 9.54 18.46 -8.46
CA LYS A 46 9.49 17.24 -9.28
C LYS A 46 10.81 16.45 -9.29
N SER A 47 11.94 17.13 -9.52
CA SER A 47 13.26 16.49 -9.58
C SER A 47 13.75 15.94 -8.23
N ALA A 48 13.30 16.52 -7.11
CA ALA A 48 13.58 15.96 -5.78
C ALA A 48 12.74 14.69 -5.57
N LEU A 49 11.47 14.73 -5.95
CA LEU A 49 10.56 13.60 -5.83
C LEU A 49 10.99 12.43 -6.72
N GLN A 50 11.43 12.70 -7.94
CA GLN A 50 11.92 11.68 -8.86
C GLN A 50 13.21 11.01 -8.34
N ARG A 51 14.17 11.79 -7.80
CA ARG A 51 15.38 11.22 -7.17
C ARG A 51 15.04 10.37 -5.96
N TYR A 52 14.12 10.84 -5.11
CA TYR A 52 13.65 10.10 -3.95
C TYR A 52 12.95 8.80 -4.35
N ALA A 53 12.02 8.87 -5.31
CA ALA A 53 11.30 7.73 -5.82
C ALA A 53 12.25 6.66 -6.39
N VAL A 54 13.29 7.05 -7.12
CA VAL A 54 14.31 6.11 -7.62
C VAL A 54 15.12 5.49 -6.47
N ALA A 55 15.54 6.29 -5.49
CA ALA A 55 16.33 5.81 -4.35
C ALA A 55 15.55 4.83 -3.46
N HIS A 56 14.26 5.11 -3.22
CA HIS A 56 13.40 4.30 -2.35
C HIS A 56 12.49 3.32 -3.12
N LYS A 57 12.65 3.18 -4.44
CA LYS A 57 11.78 2.34 -5.27
C LYS A 57 11.69 0.90 -4.76
N ASN A 58 12.85 0.30 -4.47
CA ASN A 58 12.92 -1.08 -4.00
C ASN A 58 12.28 -1.24 -2.61
N GLU A 59 12.47 -0.28 -1.73
CA GLU A 59 11.85 -0.27 -0.40
C GLU A 59 10.32 -0.20 -0.51
N ILE A 60 9.81 0.77 -1.29
CA ILE A 60 8.37 0.98 -1.50
C ILE A 60 7.71 -0.26 -2.15
N LEU A 61 8.37 -0.87 -3.13
CA LEU A 61 7.88 -2.10 -3.77
C LEU A 61 7.92 -3.30 -2.79
N SER A 62 8.96 -3.42 -1.98
CA SER A 62 9.07 -4.48 -0.98
C SER A 62 7.96 -4.40 0.07
N LEU A 63 7.62 -3.18 0.53
CA LEU A 63 6.48 -2.95 1.42
C LEU A 63 5.15 -3.41 0.78
N GLN A 64 4.98 -3.20 -0.53
CA GLN A 64 3.81 -3.69 -1.26
C GLN A 64 3.79 -5.22 -1.36
N GLU A 65 4.93 -5.87 -1.62
CA GLU A 65 5.02 -7.33 -1.69
C GLU A 65 4.71 -7.99 -0.34
N VAL A 66 5.24 -7.43 0.75
CA VAL A 66 4.92 -7.89 2.12
C VAL A 66 3.43 -7.73 2.39
N SER A 67 2.82 -6.60 1.98
CA SER A 67 1.37 -6.39 2.10
C SER A 67 0.54 -7.41 1.30
N LYS A 68 0.93 -7.71 0.05
CA LYS A 68 0.25 -8.71 -0.78
C LYS A 68 0.42 -10.13 -0.24
N PHE A 69 1.61 -10.47 0.24
CA PHE A 69 1.88 -11.78 0.86
C PHE A 69 1.04 -11.94 2.12
N HIS A 70 1.01 -10.92 2.98
CA HIS A 70 0.19 -10.90 4.17
C HIS A 70 -1.31 -11.06 3.83
N GLN A 71 -1.81 -10.32 2.85
CA GLN A 71 -3.20 -10.44 2.38
C GLN A 71 -3.49 -11.84 1.81
N SER A 72 -2.54 -12.45 1.10
CA SER A 72 -2.67 -13.81 0.56
C SER A 72 -2.71 -14.85 1.66
N HIS A 73 -1.83 -14.72 2.66
CA HIS A 73 -1.81 -15.60 3.82
C HIS A 73 -3.13 -15.52 4.60
N LEU A 74 -3.62 -14.31 4.89
CA LEU A 74 -4.91 -14.10 5.54
C LEU A 74 -6.07 -14.77 4.78
N ARG A 75 -6.08 -14.66 3.44
CA ARG A 75 -7.07 -15.35 2.58
C ARG A 75 -7.00 -16.86 2.70
N LEU A 76 -5.80 -17.43 2.72
CA LEU A 76 -5.63 -18.88 2.87
C LEU A 76 -6.06 -19.35 4.26
N THR A 77 -5.76 -18.58 5.31
CA THR A 77 -6.22 -18.89 6.68
C THR A 77 -7.75 -18.83 6.77
N ALA A 78 -8.38 -17.78 6.26
CA ALA A 78 -9.84 -17.67 6.24
C ALA A 78 -10.50 -18.76 5.40
N LEU A 79 -9.88 -19.13 4.27
CA LEU A 79 -10.33 -20.25 3.44
C LEU A 79 -10.26 -21.58 4.19
N ASN A 80 -9.18 -21.81 4.94
CA ASN A 80 -9.05 -23.00 5.77
C ASN A 80 -10.12 -23.04 6.87
N VAL A 81 -10.43 -21.91 7.50
CA VAL A 81 -11.51 -21.81 8.49
C VAL A 81 -12.87 -22.12 7.85
N ALA A 82 -13.16 -21.53 6.69
CA ALA A 82 -14.37 -21.82 5.94
C ALA A 82 -14.47 -23.31 5.56
N ALA A 83 -13.36 -23.93 5.14
CA ALA A 83 -13.26 -25.35 4.79
C ALA A 83 -13.66 -26.25 5.97
N VAL A 84 -13.17 -25.94 7.16
CA VAL A 84 -13.47 -26.68 8.38
C VAL A 84 -14.95 -26.53 8.79
N LEU A 85 -15.52 -25.34 8.62
CA LEU A 85 -16.92 -25.06 8.97
C LEU A 85 -17.92 -25.65 7.97
N SER A 86 -17.54 -25.86 6.71
CA SER A 86 -18.45 -26.32 5.64
C SER A 86 -17.75 -27.24 4.65
N PRO A 87 -17.42 -28.49 5.05
CA PRO A 87 -16.56 -29.39 4.28
C PRO A 87 -17.17 -29.93 2.98
N GLN A 88 -18.48 -29.81 2.76
CA GLN A 88 -19.17 -30.30 1.55
C GLN A 88 -19.45 -29.20 0.51
N LYS A 89 -19.02 -27.96 0.76
CA LYS A 89 -19.30 -26.83 -0.14
C LYS A 89 -18.31 -26.81 -1.32
N ASP A 90 -18.80 -26.37 -2.47
CA ASP A 90 -17.95 -26.07 -3.63
C ASP A 90 -16.92 -24.96 -3.30
N LEU A 91 -15.77 -25.01 -3.98
CA LEU A 91 -14.65 -24.08 -3.78
C LEU A 91 -15.05 -22.62 -4.00
N GLY A 92 -15.95 -22.32 -4.94
CA GLY A 92 -16.46 -20.97 -5.18
C GLY A 92 -17.27 -20.45 -3.99
N SER A 93 -18.12 -21.30 -3.42
CA SER A 93 -18.87 -20.96 -2.21
C SER A 93 -17.97 -20.78 -1.00
N LEU A 94 -16.90 -21.58 -0.91
CA LEU A 94 -15.92 -21.52 0.17
C LEU A 94 -15.09 -20.23 0.15
N LYS A 95 -14.73 -19.77 -1.04
CA LYS A 95 -14.05 -18.49 -1.23
C LYS A 95 -14.93 -17.32 -0.80
N ASN A 96 -16.24 -17.37 -1.08
CA ASN A 96 -17.18 -16.34 -0.62
C ASN A 96 -17.29 -16.32 0.91
N ASP A 97 -17.38 -17.50 1.55
CA ASP A 97 -17.42 -17.59 3.01
C ASP A 97 -16.11 -17.07 3.64
N ALA A 98 -14.97 -17.40 3.05
CA ALA A 98 -13.66 -16.91 3.47
C ALA A 98 -13.54 -15.38 3.35
N ASP A 99 -14.05 -14.81 2.26
CA ASP A 99 -14.06 -13.35 2.04
C ASP A 99 -15.01 -12.66 3.03
N ALA A 100 -16.14 -13.27 3.37
CA ALA A 100 -17.05 -12.78 4.41
C ALA A 100 -16.37 -12.80 5.80
N ILE A 101 -15.67 -13.89 6.14
CA ILE A 101 -14.90 -14.00 7.40
C ILE A 101 -13.81 -12.91 7.45
N LEU A 102 -13.10 -12.68 6.35
CA LEU A 102 -12.08 -11.63 6.28
C LEU A 102 -12.68 -10.23 6.41
N LYS A 103 -13.78 -9.96 5.71
CA LYS A 103 -14.48 -8.67 5.80
C LYS A 103 -14.95 -8.40 7.23
N TRP A 104 -15.54 -9.40 7.88
CA TRP A 104 -15.90 -9.30 9.29
C TRP A 104 -14.68 -9.06 10.19
N ALA A 105 -13.57 -9.79 9.98
CA ALA A 105 -12.37 -9.62 10.81
C ALA A 105 -11.67 -8.26 10.62
N LEU A 106 -11.71 -7.69 9.40
CA LEU A 106 -11.05 -6.43 9.07
C LEU A 106 -11.92 -5.20 9.37
N PHE A 107 -13.23 -5.29 9.15
CA PHE A 107 -14.13 -4.15 9.19
C PHE A 107 -15.22 -4.27 10.26
N GLY A 108 -15.43 -5.44 10.84
CA GLY A 108 -16.37 -5.67 11.95
C GLY A 108 -17.85 -5.73 11.58
N PHE A 109 -18.22 -5.67 10.29
CA PHE A 109 -19.60 -5.60 9.82
C PHE A 109 -19.88 -6.52 8.62
#